data_AF-A0A1Z4UYM1-F1
#
_entry.id   AF-A0A1Z4UYM1-F1
#
_cell.length_a   1.000
_cell.length_b   1.000
_cell.length_c   1.000
_cell.angle_alpha   90.00
_cell.angle_beta   90.00
_cell.angle_gamma   90.00
#
_symmetry.space_group_name_H-M   'P 1'
#
loop_
_entity.id
_entity.type
_entity.pdbx_description
1 polymer ?
#
loop_
_entity_poly.entity_id
_entity_poly.type
_entity_poly.pdbx_seq_one_letter_code
_entity_poly.pdbx_strand_id
1 'polypeptide(L)'
;MTYAIIETGGKQMKVEAGRFYDIELLTAEPDEKVTINAVLLVHHEGAVSIGQPLVEGATVEGTIMRHFRGRKVLVYKMKPKKKTRKKRGHRQEITRFLINSINLNGEVLAYEEAPTMAESPVINADFVEETAEES
;
A
#
# COMPACT_ATOMS: atom_id res chain seq x y z
N MET A 1 0.01 -0.85 -17.74
CA MET A 1 -0.03 -0.88 -16.27
C MET A 1 0.82 0.24 -15.73
N THR A 2 0.24 1.11 -14.91
CA THR A 2 0.91 2.30 -14.36
C THR A 2 1.58 1.95 -13.03
N TYR A 3 2.84 2.33 -12.86
CA TYR A 3 3.57 2.10 -11.61
C TYR A 3 4.59 3.20 -11.34
N ALA A 4 4.97 3.35 -10.08
CA ALA A 4 6.04 4.24 -9.66
C ALA A 4 7.12 3.46 -8.89
N ILE A 5 8.34 3.98 -8.88
CA ILE A 5 9.39 3.54 -7.96
C ILE A 5 9.54 4.63 -6.90
N ILE A 6 9.23 4.27 -5.65
CA ILE A 6 9.33 5.19 -4.52
C ILE A 6 10.52 4.82 -3.64
N GLU A 7 11.06 5.81 -2.96
CA GLU A 7 12.02 5.62 -1.88
C GLU A 7 11.32 5.82 -0.52
N THR A 8 11.46 4.85 0.38
CA THR A 8 10.92 4.92 1.73
C THR A 8 11.77 4.10 2.69
N GLY A 9 12.09 4.67 3.85
CA GLY A 9 12.89 4.00 4.88
C GLY A 9 14.27 3.53 4.38
N GLY A 10 14.85 4.23 3.39
CA GLY A 10 16.14 3.90 2.77
C GLY A 10 16.08 2.70 1.80
N LYS A 11 14.89 2.28 1.35
CA LYS A 11 14.70 1.23 0.35
C LYS A 11 13.88 1.76 -0.82
N GLN A 12 14.14 1.21 -1.99
CA GLN A 12 13.37 1.49 -3.20
C GLN A 12 12.41 0.34 -3.48
N MET A 13 11.18 0.65 -3.86
CA MET A 13 10.18 -0.36 -4.21
C MET A 13 9.25 0.10 -5.32
N LYS A 14 8.81 -0.87 -6.13
CA LYS A 14 7.81 -0.66 -7.17
C LYS A 14 6.43 -0.67 -6.53
N VAL A 15 5.65 0.38 -6.79
CA VAL A 15 4.28 0.54 -6.30
C VAL A 15 3.31 0.74 -7.44
N GLU A 16 2.12 0.17 -7.28
CA GLU A 16 0.99 0.26 -8.19
C GLU A 16 -0.21 0.79 -7.39
N ALA A 17 -1.08 1.59 -8.03
CA ALA A 17 -2.31 2.06 -7.40
C ALA A 17 -3.22 0.87 -7.04
N GLY A 18 -3.97 0.99 -5.94
CA GLY A 18 -4.91 -0.02 -5.44
C GLY A 18 -4.29 -1.18 -4.66
N ARG A 19 -2.96 -1.24 -4.58
CA ARG A 19 -2.24 -2.30 -3.86
C ARG A 19 -1.71 -1.81 -2.53
N PHE A 20 -1.64 -2.73 -1.57
CA PHE A 20 -0.99 -2.49 -0.29
C PHE A 20 0.46 -2.99 -0.29
N TYR A 21 1.33 -2.24 0.36
CA TYR A 21 2.73 -2.55 0.55
C TYR A 21 3.10 -2.43 2.04
N ASP A 22 3.92 -3.35 2.50
CA ASP A 22 4.45 -3.33 3.86
C ASP A 22 5.77 -2.54 3.86
N ILE A 23 5.77 -1.37 4.50
CA ILE A 23 6.88 -0.41 4.51
C ILE A 23 7.38 -0.18 5.94
N GLU A 24 8.47 0.60 6.06
CA GLU A 24 9.01 1.01 7.36
C GLU A 24 7.97 1.80 8.18
N LEU A 25 8.18 1.92 9.49
CA LEU A 25 7.25 2.66 10.34
C LEU A 25 7.16 4.13 9.91
N LEU A 26 5.93 4.59 9.66
CA LEU A 26 5.60 6.00 9.45
C LEU A 26 5.01 6.57 10.75
N THR A 27 5.26 7.85 11.03
CA THR A 27 4.81 8.53 12.26
C THR A 27 3.34 9.00 12.21
N ALA A 28 2.66 8.80 11.08
CA ALA A 28 1.25 9.14 10.92
C ALA A 28 0.33 8.05 11.52
N GLU A 29 -0.90 8.42 11.86
CA GLU A 29 -1.85 7.52 12.51
C GLU A 29 -2.52 6.57 11.48
N PRO A 30 -3.13 5.45 11.94
CA PRO A 30 -3.97 4.62 11.09
C PRO A 30 -5.11 5.44 10.45
N ASP A 31 -5.46 5.10 9.21
CA ASP A 31 -6.44 5.76 8.34
C ASP A 31 -6.08 7.17 7.88
N GLU A 32 -4.89 7.67 8.25
CA GLU A 32 -4.38 8.95 7.76
C GLU A 32 -3.86 8.82 6.32
N LYS A 33 -4.09 9.88 5.52
CA LYS A 33 -3.55 10.01 4.17
C LYS A 33 -2.13 10.58 4.24
N VAL A 34 -1.18 9.89 3.60
CA VAL A 34 0.22 10.29 3.54
C VAL A 34 0.67 10.40 2.09
N THR A 35 1.36 11.50 1.78
CA THR A 35 1.95 11.75 0.47
C THR A 35 3.45 11.49 0.52
N ILE A 36 3.94 10.67 -0.40
CA ILE A 36 5.36 10.37 -0.59
C ILE A 36 5.86 11.16 -1.80
N ASN A 37 6.75 12.12 -1.53
CA ASN A 37 7.36 12.98 -2.55
C ASN A 37 8.63 12.36 -3.16
N ALA A 38 9.20 11.35 -2.51
CA ALA A 38 10.44 10.69 -2.95
C ALA A 38 10.14 9.66 -4.06
N VAL A 39 9.79 10.15 -5.25
CA VAL A 39 9.51 9.34 -6.43
C VAL A 39 10.69 9.41 -7.41
N LEU A 40 11.23 8.25 -7.74
CA LEU A 40 12.43 8.11 -8.57
C LEU A 40 12.10 7.87 -10.05
N LEU A 41 10.98 7.18 -10.30
CA LEU A 41 10.55 6.81 -11.64
C LEU A 41 9.03 6.68 -11.67
N VAL A 42 8.42 7.13 -12.76
CA VAL A 42 7.02 6.89 -13.08
C VAL A 42 6.93 6.25 -14.47
N HIS A 43 6.20 5.15 -14.57
CA HIS A 43 5.91 4.48 -15.84
C HIS A 43 4.40 4.54 -16.09
N HIS A 44 3.99 5.14 -17.20
CA HIS A 44 2.61 5.26 -17.63
C HIS A 44 2.49 4.86 -19.09
N GLU A 45 1.76 3.78 -19.36
CA GLU A 45 1.37 3.34 -20.73
C GLU A 45 2.48 3.36 -21.81
N GLY A 46 3.73 3.08 -21.42
CA GLY A 46 4.89 3.03 -22.31
C GLY A 46 5.77 4.28 -22.29
N ALA A 47 5.29 5.39 -21.71
CA ALA A 47 6.12 6.53 -21.33
C ALA A 47 6.79 6.28 -19.97
N VAL A 48 8.10 6.56 -19.89
CA VAL A 48 8.89 6.41 -18.68
C VAL A 48 9.54 7.74 -18.32
N SER A 49 9.14 8.29 -17.18
CA SER A 49 9.76 9.48 -16.60
C SER A 49 10.79 9.02 -15.56
N ILE A 50 12.06 9.26 -15.85
CA ILE A 50 13.19 8.90 -14.97
C ILE A 50 13.70 10.17 -14.28
N GLY A 51 13.80 10.15 -12.96
CA GLY A 51 14.29 11.26 -12.17
C GLY A 51 15.81 11.39 -12.17
N GLN A 52 16.30 12.61 -11.94
CA GLN A 52 17.72 12.91 -11.74
C GLN A 52 17.89 13.93 -10.59
N PRO A 53 17.82 13.53 -9.31
CA PRO A 53 17.61 12.20 -8.74
C PRO A 53 16.13 11.82 -8.54
N LEU A 54 15.23 12.79 -8.40
CA LEU A 54 13.78 12.58 -8.26
C LEU A 54 13.05 13.06 -9.52
N VAL A 55 11.84 12.56 -9.75
CA VAL A 55 10.96 13.08 -10.80
C VAL A 55 10.26 14.32 -10.26
N GLU A 56 10.52 15.48 -10.85
CA GLU A 56 9.88 16.73 -10.45
C GLU A 56 8.35 16.63 -10.63
N GLY A 57 7.61 17.10 -9.63
CA GLY A 57 6.14 17.10 -9.65
C GLY A 57 5.48 15.73 -9.54
N ALA A 58 6.24 14.65 -9.31
CA ALA A 58 5.67 13.34 -9.04
C ALA A 58 5.35 13.17 -7.54
N THR A 59 4.13 12.72 -7.24
CA THR A 59 3.73 12.38 -5.88
C THR A 59 2.96 11.07 -5.86
N VAL A 60 3.15 10.29 -4.80
CA VAL A 60 2.37 9.08 -4.55
C VAL A 60 1.58 9.28 -3.29
N GLU A 61 0.25 9.23 -3.40
CA GLU A 61 -0.65 9.38 -2.26
C GLU A 61 -1.18 8.01 -1.84
N GLY A 62 -1.24 7.79 -0.54
CA GLY A 62 -1.76 6.55 0.00
C GLY A 62 -2.32 6.73 1.39
N THR A 63 -3.03 5.71 1.85
CA THR A 63 -3.62 5.66 3.19
C THR A 63 -2.89 4.62 4.04
N ILE A 64 -2.61 4.96 5.28
CA ILE A 64 -2.10 3.98 6.24
C ILE A 64 -3.25 3.08 6.68
N MET A 65 -3.18 1.79 6.37
CA MET A 65 -4.21 0.85 6.83
C MET A 65 -4.03 0.49 8.30
N ARG A 66 -2.77 0.22 8.70
CA ARG A 66 -2.43 -0.17 10.08
C ARG A 66 -0.92 -0.19 10.31
N HIS A 67 -0.54 -0.05 11.58
CA HIS A 67 0.78 -0.43 12.06
C HIS A 67 0.74 -1.79 12.72
N PHE A 68 1.75 -2.61 12.47
CA PHE A 68 1.87 -3.92 13.10
C PHE A 68 3.33 -4.31 13.30
N ARG A 69 3.54 -5.29 14.18
CA ARG A 69 4.86 -5.84 14.44
C ARG A 69 5.07 -7.08 13.59
N GLY A 70 6.16 -7.09 12.84
CA GLY A 70 6.57 -8.21 12.00
C GLY A 70 6.87 -9.49 12.80
N ARG A 71 7.24 -10.53 12.05
CA ARG A 71 7.62 -11.82 12.64
C ARG A 71 8.83 -11.64 13.57
N LYS A 72 8.84 -12.38 14.68
CA LYS A 72 9.94 -12.31 15.65
C LYS A 72 11.19 -12.94 15.05
N VAL A 73 12.23 -12.14 14.85
CA VAL A 73 13.56 -12.63 14.50
C VAL A 73 14.30 -12.97 15.79
N LEU A 74 14.74 -14.21 15.93
CA LEU A 74 15.49 -14.67 17.10
C LEU A 74 16.99 -14.59 16.81
N VAL A 75 17.67 -13.65 17.47
CA VAL A 75 19.12 -13.50 17.40
C VAL A 75 19.74 -14.30 18.56
N TYR A 76 20.41 -15.39 18.23
CA TYR A 76 21.13 -16.22 19.19
C TYR A 76 22.64 -16.04 19.01
N LYS A 77 23.32 -15.53 20.04
CA LYS A 77 24.77 -15.34 20.06
C LYS A 77 25.38 -16.29 21.10
N MET A 78 26.26 -17.18 20.66
CA MET A 78 26.97 -18.11 21.54
C MET A 78 28.46 -18.04 21.26
N LYS A 79 29.27 -17.97 22.32
CA LYS A 79 30.74 -18.04 22.21
C LYS A 79 31.22 -19.39 22.74
N PRO A 80 31.88 -20.23 21.92
CA PRO A 80 32.38 -21.54 22.35
C PRO A 80 33.34 -21.42 23.53
N LYS A 81 33.29 -22.37 24.47
CA LYS A 81 34.20 -22.48 25.63
C LYS A 81 34.27 -21.25 26.56
N LYS A 82 33.44 -20.21 26.34
CA LYS A 82 33.36 -19.00 27.18
C LYS A 82 32.11 -18.96 28.07
N LYS A 83 31.37 -20.07 28.16
CA LYS A 83 30.09 -20.21 28.91
C LYS A 83 29.10 -19.05 28.68
N THR A 84 29.17 -18.39 27.51
CA THR A 84 28.38 -17.21 27.18
C THR A 84 27.40 -17.55 26.08
N ARG A 85 26.10 -17.41 26.38
CA ARG A 85 24.99 -17.50 25.42
C ARG A 85 24.02 -16.35 25.67
N LYS A 86 23.58 -15.68 24.61
CA LYS A 86 22.58 -14.60 24.65
C LYS A 86 21.52 -14.88 23.58
N LYS A 87 20.26 -14.94 23.98
CA LYS A 87 19.11 -15.06 23.07
C LYS A 87 18.31 -13.77 23.17
N ARG A 88 18.23 -12.99 22.08
CA ARG A 88 17.43 -11.77 22.00
C ARG A 88 16.42 -11.91 20.87
N GLY A 89 15.19 -11.50 21.12
CA GLY A 89 14.20 -11.34 20.04
C GLY A 89 14.20 -9.91 19.53
N HIS A 90 14.03 -9.74 18.22
CA HIS A 90 13.69 -8.48 17.59
C HIS A 90 12.37 -8.63 16.83
N ARG A 91 11.51 -7.61 16.91
CA ARG A 91 10.31 -7.51 16.09
C ARG A 91 10.30 -6.11 15.49
N GLN A 92 10.38 -6.04 14.17
CA GLN A 92 10.33 -4.78 13.44
C GLN A 92 8.91 -4.22 13.45
N GLU A 93 8.78 -2.92 13.63
CA GLU A 93 7.54 -2.19 13.44
C GLU A 93 7.41 -1.81 11.96
N ILE A 94 6.26 -2.14 11.38
CA ILE A 94 5.99 -2.09 9.95
C ILE A 94 4.63 -1.43 9.77
N THR A 95 4.51 -0.62 8.74
CA THR A 95 3.25 0.02 8.34
C THR A 95 2.72 -0.66 7.09
N ARG A 96 1.43 -1.00 7.08
CA ARG A 96 0.75 -1.39 5.84
C ARG A 96 0.19 -0.14 5.18
N PHE A 97 0.72 0.18 4.01
CA PHE A 97 0.41 1.38 3.26
C PHE A 97 -0.33 1.01 1.97
N LEU A 98 -1.54 1.52 1.80
CA LEU A 98 -2.34 1.36 0.58
C LEU A 98 -2.04 2.53 -0.35
N ILE A 99 -1.73 2.26 -1.61
CA ILE A 99 -1.51 3.30 -2.62
C ILE A 99 -2.84 3.67 -3.25
N ASN A 100 -3.24 4.93 -3.13
CA ASN A 100 -4.50 5.42 -3.70
C ASN A 100 -4.25 5.97 -5.12
N SER A 101 -3.24 6.82 -5.27
CA SER A 101 -2.97 7.50 -6.53
C SER A 101 -1.49 7.73 -6.80
N ILE A 102 -1.18 7.81 -8.10
CA ILE A 102 0.13 8.22 -8.61
C ILE A 102 -0.10 9.47 -9.46
N ASN A 103 0.50 10.58 -9.06
CA ASN A 103 0.36 11.87 -9.71
C ASN A 103 1.67 12.27 -10.38
N LEU A 104 1.58 12.97 -11.52
CA LEU A 104 2.70 13.59 -12.21
C LEU A 104 2.31 15.00 -12.66
N ASN A 105 2.98 16.03 -12.17
CA ASN A 105 2.74 17.43 -12.53
C ASN A 105 1.28 17.89 -12.35
N GLY A 106 0.56 17.31 -11.38
CA GLY A 106 -0.84 17.59 -11.12
C GLY A 106 -1.84 16.75 -11.94
N GLU A 107 -1.35 15.89 -12.83
CA GLU A 107 -2.17 14.91 -13.54
C GLU A 107 -2.22 13.59 -12.77
N VAL A 108 -3.42 13.05 -12.57
CA VAL A 108 -3.63 11.77 -11.89
C VAL A 108 -3.50 10.66 -12.92
N LEU A 109 -2.40 9.90 -12.88
CA LEU A 109 -2.10 8.87 -13.88
C LEU A 109 -2.74 7.51 -13.56
N ALA A 110 -3.02 7.28 -12.28
CA ALA A 110 -3.75 6.12 -11.80
C ALA A 110 -4.45 6.48 -10.50
N TYR A 111 -5.72 6.10 -10.41
CA TYR A 111 -6.54 6.25 -9.21
C TYR A 111 -7.30 4.95 -9.02
N GLU A 112 -7.10 4.30 -7.87
CA GLU A 112 -8.00 3.26 -7.42
C GLU A 112 -8.54 3.67 -6.06
N GLU A 113 -9.84 3.92 -6.04
CA GLU A 113 -10.59 4.11 -4.80
C GLU A 113 -10.57 2.79 -4.03
N ALA A 114 -10.28 2.85 -2.71
CA ALA A 114 -10.39 1.67 -1.86
C ALA A 114 -11.77 1.03 -2.07
N PRO A 115 -11.89 -0.31 -2.13
CA PRO A 115 -13.17 -0.95 -2.37
C PRO A 115 -14.14 -0.47 -1.29
N THR A 116 -15.14 0.32 -1.72
CA THR A 116 -16.25 0.75 -0.90
C THR A 116 -16.81 -0.51 -0.27
N MET A 117 -16.75 -0.60 1.06
CA MET A 117 -17.31 -1.74 1.77
C MET A 117 -18.76 -1.91 1.28
N ALA A 118 -19.02 -3.09 0.73
CA ALA A 118 -20.26 -3.54 0.12
C ALA A 118 -21.52 -2.76 0.58
N GLU A 119 -22.17 -2.09 -0.37
CA GLU A 119 -23.63 -1.97 -0.31
C GLU A 119 -24.17 -3.39 -0.25
N SER A 120 -24.64 -3.80 0.92
CA SER A 120 -25.47 -4.98 1.09
C SER A 120 -26.61 -4.93 0.06
N PRO A 121 -26.80 -5.94 -0.80
CA PRO A 121 -27.90 -5.93 -1.74
C PRO A 121 -29.19 -6.10 -0.94
N VAL A 122 -29.95 -5.02 -0.78
CA VAL A 122 -31.36 -5.13 -0.40
C VAL A 122 -32.05 -5.75 -1.61
N ILE A 123 -32.27 -7.06 -1.52
CA ILE A 123 -33.14 -7.82 -2.42
C ILE A 123 -34.54 -7.21 -2.32
N ASN A 124 -34.92 -6.40 -3.31
CA ASN A 124 -36.32 -6.07 -3.55
C ASN A 124 -36.98 -7.31 -4.16
N ALA A 125 -37.54 -8.15 -3.31
CA ALA A 125 -38.52 -9.15 -3.71
C ALA A 125 -39.90 -8.47 -3.68
N ASP A 126 -40.37 -8.04 -4.84
CA ASP A 126 -41.81 -7.94 -5.18
C ASP A 126 -41.92 -7.69 -6.69
N PHE A 127 -41.69 -8.75 -7.46
CA PHE A 127 -42.21 -8.89 -8.82
C PHE A 127 -43.35 -9.91 -8.70
N VAL A 128 -44.56 -9.46 -8.42
CA VAL A 128 -45.75 -10.30 -8.54
C VAL A 128 -46.13 -10.28 -10.02
N GLU A 129 -45.99 -11.46 -10.64
CA GLU A 129 -46.34 -11.76 -12.02
C GLU A 129 -47.80 -11.40 -12.31
N GLU A 130 -47.98 -10.58 -13.35
CA GLU A 130 -49.19 -10.55 -14.17
C GLU A 130 -49.06 -11.65 -15.23
N THR A 131 -49.90 -12.68 -15.13
CA THR A 131 -50.36 -13.66 -16.17
C THR A 131 -51.05 -14.81 -15.39
N ALA A 132 -52.24 -15.33 -15.69
CA ALA A 132 -52.98 -15.41 -16.94
C ALA A 132 -54.50 -15.55 -16.69
N GLU A 133 -55.30 -15.04 -17.63
CA GLU A 133 -56.64 -15.53 -17.94
C GLU A 133 -56.54 -16.93 -18.58
N GLU A 134 -57.27 -17.93 -18.07
CA GLU A 134 -58.07 -18.90 -18.86
C GLU A 134 -58.82 -19.90 -17.96
N SER A 135 -60.05 -20.21 -18.41
CA SER A 135 -61.10 -21.13 -17.89
C SER A 135 -61.97 -20.69 -16.71
#